data_AF-A0AAN6RPS3-F1
#
_entry.id   AF-A0AAN6RPS3-F1
#
_cell.length_a   1.000
_cell.length_b   1.000
_cell.length_c   1.000
_cell.angle_alpha   90.00
_cell.angle_beta   90.00
_cell.angle_gamma   90.00
#
_symmetry.space_group_name_H-M   'P 1'
#
loop_
_entity.id
_entity.type
_entity.pdbx_description
1 polymer ?
#
loop_
_entity_poly.entity_id
_entity_poly.type
_entity_poly.pdbx_seq_one_letter_code
_entity_poly.pdbx_strand_id
1 'polypeptide(L)'
;MACAANCCLDGSGGYQSTHGVSTSGNAATLNFVTNGLYATNTGSHMFNLLGKEFTFDINVANLPCGLNDALYFVNMDKDGGLSKYPTNKAGAKYGTGYCDTQCAMDLKWINGQGNVQGWTLSTNDKNSGVGQLGSCCNEICWNS
;
A
#
# COMPACT_ATOMS: atom_id res chain seq x y z
N MET A 1 16.87 12.20 -6.10
CA MET A 1 16.36 12.45 -7.47
C MET A 1 16.63 11.30 -8.45
N ALA A 2 17.89 10.94 -8.78
CA ALA A 2 18.21 9.97 -9.86
C ALA A 2 17.45 8.63 -9.84
N CYS A 3 17.20 8.04 -8.66
CA CYS A 3 16.47 6.77 -8.53
C CYS A 3 15.08 6.79 -9.21
N ALA A 4 14.32 7.89 -9.12
CA ALA A 4 12.99 7.97 -9.73
C ALA A 4 13.00 8.11 -11.25
N ALA A 5 14.11 8.58 -11.84
CA ALA A 5 14.27 8.66 -13.29
C ALA A 5 14.77 7.34 -13.90
N ASN A 6 15.46 6.52 -13.09
CA ASN A 6 16.17 5.31 -13.54
C ASN A 6 15.46 4.00 -13.15
N CYS A 7 14.35 4.06 -12.41
CA CYS A 7 13.58 2.90 -11.97
C CYS A 7 12.10 3.07 -12.31
N CYS A 8 11.40 1.95 -12.49
CA CYS A 8 9.97 1.89 -12.74
C CYS A 8 9.28 0.96 -11.73
N LEU A 9 7.97 1.12 -11.59
CA LEU A 9 7.11 0.11 -10.97
C LEU A 9 6.59 -0.80 -12.08
N ASP A 10 6.77 -2.11 -11.90
CA ASP A 10 6.22 -3.12 -12.80
C ASP A 10 4.83 -3.58 -12.33
N GLY A 11 4.13 -4.37 -13.14
CA GLY A 11 2.93 -5.09 -12.71
C GLY A 11 3.24 -6.14 -11.64
N SER A 12 2.20 -6.60 -10.94
CA SER A 12 2.29 -7.56 -9.81
C SER A 12 2.86 -8.95 -10.14
N GLY A 13 3.20 -9.25 -11.40
CA GLY A 13 3.54 -10.60 -11.84
C GLY A 13 2.39 -11.63 -11.68
N GLY A 14 1.17 -11.16 -11.38
CA GLY A 14 -0.01 -11.98 -11.10
C GLY A 14 -0.46 -11.90 -9.63
N TYR A 15 -1.64 -11.32 -9.39
CA TYR A 15 -2.17 -11.08 -8.05
C TYR A 15 -2.31 -12.36 -7.21
N GLN A 16 -2.87 -13.42 -7.79
CA GLN A 16 -3.08 -14.69 -7.08
C GLN A 16 -1.78 -15.48 -6.88
N SER A 17 -0.94 -15.56 -7.91
CA SER A 17 0.32 -16.33 -7.89
C SER A 17 1.42 -15.70 -7.05
N THR A 18 1.50 -14.37 -7.04
CA THR A 18 2.57 -13.64 -6.35
C THR A 18 2.16 -13.15 -4.97
N HIS A 19 0.91 -12.72 -4.80
CA HIS A 19 0.44 -12.05 -3.57
C HIS A 19 -0.70 -12.77 -2.86
N GLY A 20 -1.24 -13.86 -3.43
CA GLY A 20 -2.36 -14.59 -2.83
C GLY A 20 -3.66 -13.81 -2.79
N VAL A 21 -3.78 -12.76 -3.61
CA VAL A 21 -4.99 -11.93 -3.71
C VAL A 21 -5.88 -12.49 -4.82
N SER A 22 -7.13 -12.79 -4.48
CA SER A 22 -8.17 -13.20 -5.43
C SER A 22 -9.48 -12.47 -5.14
N THR A 23 -10.37 -12.44 -6.13
CA THR A 23 -11.72 -11.87 -6.01
C THR A 23 -12.75 -12.79 -6.65
N SER A 24 -13.97 -12.80 -6.10
CA SER A 24 -15.10 -13.55 -6.63
C SER A 24 -16.40 -12.83 -6.28
N GLY A 25 -17.08 -12.27 -7.28
CA GLY A 25 -18.28 -11.45 -7.08
C GLY A 25 -17.97 -10.20 -6.25
N ASN A 26 -18.56 -10.13 -5.05
CA ASN A 26 -18.35 -9.07 -4.06
C ASN A 26 -17.28 -9.38 -3.01
N ALA A 27 -16.68 -10.58 -3.03
CA ALA A 27 -15.66 -10.98 -2.05
C ALA A 27 -14.24 -10.77 -2.58
N ALA A 28 -13.34 -10.35 -1.69
CA ALA A 28 -11.89 -10.38 -1.88
C ALA A 28 -11.28 -11.32 -0.83
N THR A 29 -10.26 -12.08 -1.21
CA THR A 29 -9.53 -12.99 -0.31
C THR A 29 -8.04 -12.67 -0.38
N LEU A 30 -7.42 -12.54 0.80
CA LEU A 30 -6.00 -12.24 0.96
C LEU A 30 -5.34 -13.37 1.78
N ASN A 31 -4.43 -14.12 1.16
CA ASN A 31 -3.66 -15.15 1.87
C ASN A 31 -2.44 -14.53 2.57
N PHE A 32 -2.27 -14.81 3.87
CA PHE A 32 -1.17 -14.26 4.67
C PHE A 32 0.24 -14.58 4.12
N VAL A 33 0.48 -15.84 3.73
CA VAL A 33 1.76 -16.25 3.11
C VAL A 33 1.50 -16.78 1.70
N THR A 34 2.08 -16.12 0.71
CA THR A 34 2.18 -16.61 -0.65
C THR A 34 3.65 -16.61 -1.06
N ASN A 35 4.16 -17.76 -1.50
CA ASN A 35 5.56 -17.90 -1.96
C ASN A 35 5.71 -17.37 -3.40
N GLY A 36 5.47 -16.07 -3.57
CA GLY A 36 5.73 -15.32 -4.80
C GLY A 36 7.16 -14.79 -4.86
N LEU A 37 7.56 -14.27 -6.03
CA LEU A 37 8.92 -13.77 -6.25
C LEU A 37 9.18 -12.36 -5.66
N TYR A 38 8.21 -11.42 -5.70
CA TYR A 38 8.38 -10.02 -5.26
C TYR A 38 7.05 -9.39 -4.77
N ALA A 39 7.06 -8.34 -3.94
CA ALA A 39 5.90 -7.86 -3.16
C ALA A 39 5.79 -6.31 -3.03
N THR A 40 4.64 -5.63 -2.91
CA THR A 40 3.19 -5.91 -3.17
C THR A 40 2.41 -4.57 -3.15
N ASN A 41 1.43 -4.30 -4.05
CA ASN A 41 0.33 -3.32 -3.81
C ASN A 41 -0.88 -3.45 -4.78
N THR A 42 -2.04 -2.91 -4.42
CA THR A 42 -3.30 -2.90 -5.21
C THR A 42 -3.95 -1.51 -5.17
N GLY A 43 -4.55 -1.06 -6.28
CA GLY A 43 -4.94 0.35 -6.48
C GLY A 43 -6.02 0.92 -5.55
N SER A 44 -6.06 2.25 -5.44
CA SER A 44 -6.96 3.00 -4.55
C SER A 44 -8.35 3.27 -5.15
N HIS A 45 -9.36 3.37 -4.28
CA HIS A 45 -10.69 3.86 -4.61
C HIS A 45 -11.11 4.97 -3.63
N MET A 46 -11.71 6.05 -4.15
CA MET A 46 -12.08 7.22 -3.32
C MET A 46 -13.50 7.09 -2.79
N PHE A 47 -13.65 7.17 -1.47
CA PHE A 47 -14.94 7.19 -0.80
C PHE A 47 -15.18 8.56 -0.15
N ASN A 48 -16.41 9.08 -0.24
CA ASN A 48 -16.85 10.23 0.53
C ASN A 48 -17.81 9.76 1.63
N LEU A 49 -17.28 9.64 2.85
CA LEU A 49 -17.95 9.03 4.00
C LEU A 49 -18.79 10.01 4.83
N LEU A 50 -18.71 11.32 4.58
CA LEU A 50 -19.41 12.30 5.41
C LEU A 50 -20.93 12.15 5.29
N GLY A 51 -21.59 11.84 6.42
CA GLY A 51 -23.02 11.57 6.46
C GLY A 51 -23.44 10.25 5.80
N LYS A 52 -22.51 9.28 5.68
CA LYS A 52 -22.77 7.96 5.10
C LYS A 52 -22.34 6.84 6.04
N GLU A 53 -22.93 5.67 5.82
CA GLU A 53 -22.52 4.41 6.43
C GLU A 53 -21.69 3.59 5.42
N PHE A 54 -20.72 2.84 5.93
CA PHE A 54 -19.96 1.84 5.17
C PHE A 54 -20.04 0.52 5.91
N THR A 55 -20.46 -0.54 5.23
CA THR A 55 -20.63 -1.88 5.78
C THR A 55 -19.90 -2.90 4.93
N PHE A 56 -19.36 -3.92 5.59
CA PHE A 56 -18.69 -5.06 4.97
C PHE A 56 -18.82 -6.29 5.87
N ASP A 57 -18.86 -7.46 5.26
CA ASP A 57 -18.78 -8.74 5.97
C ASP A 57 -17.33 -9.22 5.98
N ILE A 58 -16.89 -9.81 7.09
CA ILE A 58 -15.52 -10.32 7.26
C ILE A 58 -15.51 -11.71 7.89
N ASN A 59 -14.56 -12.54 7.46
CA ASN A 59 -14.37 -13.90 7.96
C ASN A 59 -13.01 -14.06 8.64
N VAL A 60 -12.95 -13.72 9.93
CA VAL A 60 -11.74 -13.84 10.76
C VAL A 60 -11.48 -15.26 11.27
N ALA A 61 -12.22 -16.29 10.82
CA ALA A 61 -12.11 -17.65 11.37
C ALA A 61 -10.72 -18.30 11.19
N ASN A 62 -9.93 -17.81 10.22
CA ASN A 62 -8.56 -18.26 9.95
C ASN A 62 -7.50 -17.20 10.31
N LEU A 63 -7.83 -16.23 11.18
CA LEU A 63 -6.95 -15.16 11.65
C LEU A 63 -6.44 -15.47 13.08
N PRO A 64 -5.32 -16.22 13.24
CA PRO A 64 -4.75 -16.47 14.56
C PRO A 64 -4.11 -15.21 15.18
N CYS A 65 -3.92 -15.24 16.50
CA CYS A 65 -3.23 -14.19 17.25
C CYS A 65 -1.88 -13.82 16.62
N GLY A 66 -1.61 -12.52 16.50
CA GLY A 66 -0.38 -11.98 15.89
C GLY A 66 -0.54 -11.58 14.43
N LEU A 67 -1.69 -11.85 13.81
CA LEU A 67 -2.13 -11.18 12.59
C LEU A 67 -3.08 -10.03 12.93
N ASN A 68 -3.27 -9.11 11.99
CA ASN A 68 -4.26 -8.04 12.03
C ASN A 68 -4.92 -7.99 10.65
N ASP A 69 -6.25 -8.15 10.58
CA ASP A 69 -7.00 -7.86 9.36
C ASP A 69 -7.49 -6.40 9.44
N ALA A 70 -7.02 -5.58 8.50
CA ALA A 70 -7.12 -4.13 8.58
C ALA A 70 -7.87 -3.58 7.37
N LEU A 71 -9.07 -3.06 7.61
CA LEU A 71 -9.85 -2.30 6.64
C LEU A 71 -9.95 -0.85 7.11
N TYR A 72 -9.36 0.06 6.36
CA TYR A 72 -9.25 1.46 6.75
C TYR A 72 -9.26 2.40 5.54
N PHE A 73 -9.58 3.66 5.81
CA PHE A 73 -9.59 4.74 4.83
C PHE A 73 -8.47 5.73 5.14
N VAL A 74 -7.73 6.15 4.12
CA VAL A 74 -6.68 7.16 4.20
C VAL A 74 -6.95 8.29 3.21
N ASN A 75 -6.56 9.51 3.57
CA ASN A 75 -6.78 10.70 2.74
C ASN A 75 -5.71 10.85 1.63
N MET A 76 -5.66 9.87 0.73
CA MET A 76 -4.77 9.84 -0.44
C MET A 76 -5.30 10.66 -1.62
N ASP A 77 -4.39 11.08 -2.50
CA ASP A 77 -4.77 11.64 -3.80
C ASP A 77 -5.35 10.57 -4.74
N LYS A 78 -6.49 10.87 -5.38
CA LYS A 78 -7.20 9.97 -6.30
C LYS A 78 -6.33 9.43 -7.45
N ASP A 79 -5.35 10.21 -7.90
CA ASP A 79 -4.43 9.85 -8.98
C ASP A 79 -3.11 9.24 -8.49
N GLY A 80 -2.98 9.01 -7.17
CA GLY A 80 -1.75 8.54 -6.53
C GLY A 80 -0.62 9.58 -6.53
N GLY A 81 -0.95 10.87 -6.71
CA GLY A 81 -0.02 11.99 -6.75
C GLY A 81 0.53 12.32 -8.14
N LEU A 82 -0.06 11.78 -9.23
CA LEU A 82 0.37 12.03 -10.62
C LEU A 82 0.39 13.53 -10.97
N SER A 83 -0.67 14.26 -10.63
CA SER A 83 -0.81 15.69 -10.93
C SER A 83 0.11 16.58 -10.09
N LYS A 84 0.37 16.20 -8.84
CA LYS A 84 1.23 16.98 -7.91
C LYS A 84 2.72 16.72 -8.12
N TYR A 85 3.11 15.51 -8.55
CA TYR A 85 4.50 15.08 -8.62
C TYR A 85 4.85 14.63 -10.04
N PRO A 86 5.32 15.53 -10.93
CA PRO A 86 5.56 15.22 -12.35
C PRO A 86 6.55 14.08 -12.62
N THR A 87 7.39 13.70 -11.65
CA THR A 87 8.30 12.55 -11.72
C THR A 87 7.62 11.22 -11.37
N ASN A 88 6.48 11.23 -10.68
CA ASN A 88 5.61 10.06 -10.64
C ASN A 88 4.96 9.88 -12.02
N LYS A 89 5.22 8.75 -12.67
CA LYS A 89 4.57 8.34 -13.94
C LYS A 89 3.68 7.11 -13.79
N ALA A 90 3.63 6.51 -12.60
CA ALA A 90 2.92 5.26 -12.34
C ALA A 90 1.52 5.51 -11.76
N GLY A 91 1.42 6.37 -10.73
CA GLY A 91 0.14 6.80 -10.16
C GLY A 91 -0.66 5.70 -9.45
N ALA A 92 -1.92 6.00 -9.18
CA ALA A 92 -2.87 5.08 -8.52
C ALA A 92 -3.00 3.72 -9.22
N LYS A 93 -2.77 3.65 -10.55
CA LYS A 93 -2.75 2.40 -11.33
C LYS A 93 -1.73 1.38 -10.80
N TYR A 94 -0.61 1.85 -10.23
CA TYR A 94 0.44 1.04 -9.63
C TYR A 94 0.56 1.26 -8.11
N GLY A 95 -0.51 1.76 -7.46
CA GLY A 95 -0.58 1.90 -6.00
C GLY A 95 0.35 2.97 -5.39
N THR A 96 0.72 4.03 -6.14
CA THR A 96 1.55 5.10 -5.57
C THR A 96 0.76 6.08 -4.69
N GLY A 97 1.48 6.81 -3.83
CA GLY A 97 0.92 7.94 -3.08
C GLY A 97 0.29 7.57 -1.74
N TYR A 98 0.57 6.36 -1.23
CA TYR A 98 0.12 5.94 0.10
C TYR A 98 0.62 6.89 1.20
N CYS A 99 -0.22 7.08 2.21
CA CYS A 99 0.02 7.88 3.41
C CYS A 99 -0.90 7.37 4.53
N ASP A 100 -0.51 7.58 5.79
CA ASP A 100 -1.32 7.23 6.96
C ASP A 100 -0.97 8.11 8.18
N THR A 101 -1.56 7.81 9.35
CA THR A 101 -1.27 8.56 10.58
C THR A 101 0.08 8.20 11.22
N GLN A 102 0.71 7.10 10.78
CA GLN A 102 2.02 6.66 11.23
C GLN A 102 3.17 7.38 10.49
N CYS A 103 2.84 8.16 9.45
CA CYS A 103 3.79 8.85 8.58
C CYS A 103 4.78 7.89 7.91
N ALA A 104 4.32 6.69 7.51
CA ALA A 104 5.12 5.57 7.02
C ALA A 104 6.41 5.94 6.26
N MET A 105 7.56 5.55 6.82
CA MET A 105 8.92 5.86 6.33
C MET A 105 9.59 4.70 5.58
N ASP A 106 8.96 3.53 5.57
CA ASP A 106 9.33 2.32 4.84
C ASP A 106 8.84 2.32 3.38
N LEU A 107 8.08 3.33 2.98
CA LEU A 107 7.66 3.52 1.60
C LEU A 107 8.87 3.81 0.71
N LYS A 108 9.09 2.93 -0.26
CA LYS A 108 10.18 3.02 -1.26
C LYS A 108 10.02 4.24 -2.19
N TRP A 109 8.78 4.72 -2.37
CA TRP A 109 8.44 5.83 -3.27
C TRP A 109 7.50 6.82 -2.58
N ILE A 110 7.95 8.06 -2.37
CA ILE A 110 7.17 9.15 -1.77
C ILE A 110 7.29 10.38 -2.68
N ASN A 111 6.17 11.04 -2.98
CA ASN A 111 6.10 12.30 -3.73
C ASN A 111 6.90 12.30 -5.05
N GLY A 112 6.83 11.18 -5.80
CA GLY A 112 7.55 11.01 -7.06
C GLY A 112 9.08 10.85 -6.91
N GLN A 113 9.57 10.52 -5.72
CA GLN A 113 10.99 10.33 -5.42
C GLN A 113 11.23 8.97 -4.74
N GLY A 114 12.39 8.35 -5.02
CA GLY A 114 12.82 7.12 -4.35
C GLY A 114 13.42 7.44 -2.98
N ASN A 115 12.92 6.78 -1.93
CA ASN A 115 13.29 7.02 -0.52
C ASN A 115 14.64 6.39 -0.13
N VAL A 116 15.59 6.34 -1.05
CA VAL A 116 16.88 5.63 -0.88
C VAL A 116 17.88 6.40 -0.01
N GLN A 117 17.70 7.71 0.17
CA GLN A 117 18.62 8.53 0.94
C GLN A 117 18.47 8.23 2.44
N GLY A 118 19.58 7.83 3.07
CA GLY A 118 19.58 7.41 4.48
C GLY A 118 18.84 6.10 4.77
N TRP A 119 18.53 5.31 3.73
CA TRP A 119 17.81 4.05 3.89
C TRP A 119 18.56 3.08 4.80
N THR A 120 17.93 2.70 5.91
CA THR A 120 18.44 1.76 6.90
C THR A 120 17.62 0.49 6.85
N LEU A 121 18.26 -0.65 6.59
CA LEU A 121 17.58 -1.95 6.55
C LEU A 121 17.01 -2.32 7.92
N SER A 122 15.85 -2.96 7.93
CA SER A 122 15.28 -3.51 9.16
C SER A 122 16.12 -4.69 9.67
N THR A 123 16.22 -4.82 10.99
CA THR A 123 16.94 -5.93 11.66
C THR A 123 16.08 -7.17 11.89
N ASN A 124 14.75 -7.05 11.79
CA ASN A 124 13.79 -8.14 12.03
C ASN A 124 12.94 -8.53 10.80
N ASP A 125 12.96 -7.74 9.72
CA ASP A 125 12.37 -8.11 8.43
C ASP A 125 13.36 -7.82 7.27
N LYS A 126 13.68 -8.86 6.52
CA LYS A 126 14.62 -8.82 5.38
C LYS A 126 14.11 -8.02 4.18
N ASN A 127 12.82 -7.69 4.11
CA ASN A 127 12.19 -7.05 2.94
C ASN A 127 11.96 -5.54 3.10
N SER A 128 12.12 -5.02 4.32
CA SER A 128 11.82 -3.63 4.70
C SER A 128 13.06 -2.89 5.25
N GLY A 129 12.83 -1.63 5.54
CA GLY A 129 13.80 -0.66 6.05
C GLY A 129 13.10 0.69 6.18
N VAL A 130 13.83 1.71 6.62
CA VAL A 130 13.31 3.06 6.81
C VAL A 130 14.18 4.08 6.07
N GLY A 131 13.57 4.94 5.27
CA GLY A 131 14.22 6.05 4.59
C GLY A 131 14.17 7.35 5.39
N GLN A 132 14.60 8.46 4.77
CA GLN A 132 14.52 9.79 5.38
C GLN A 132 13.16 10.50 5.18
N LEU A 133 12.37 10.05 4.21
CA LEU A 133 11.05 10.60 3.93
C LEU A 133 9.96 9.74 4.59
N GLY A 134 8.94 10.39 5.13
CA GLY A 134 7.70 9.77 5.61
C GLY A 134 6.48 10.35 4.90
N SER A 135 5.36 9.62 4.87
CA SER A 135 4.14 10.01 4.15
C SER A 135 2.93 10.06 5.09
N CYS A 136 2.57 11.27 5.53
CA CYS A 136 1.53 11.50 6.53
C CYS A 136 0.19 11.87 5.89
N CYS A 137 -0.92 11.27 6.35
CA CYS A 137 -2.27 11.82 6.14
C CYS A 137 -3.27 11.29 7.18
N ASN A 138 -4.51 11.78 7.14
CA ASN A 138 -5.57 11.31 8.04
C ASN A 138 -5.98 9.87 7.71
N GLU A 139 -6.29 9.11 8.75
CA GLU A 139 -6.68 7.69 8.70
C GLU A 139 -7.96 7.48 9.52
N ILE A 140 -8.84 6.58 9.07
CA ILE A 140 -10.01 6.09 9.81
C ILE A 140 -10.02 4.57 9.65
N CYS A 141 -9.76 3.84 10.73
CA CYS A 141 -9.47 2.40 10.67
C CYS A 141 -10.42 1.50 11.45
N TRP A 142 -10.59 0.29 10.92
CA TRP A 142 -11.06 -0.90 11.62
C TRP A 142 -9.91 -1.93 11.60
N ASN A 143 -9.65 -2.57 12.73
CA ASN A 143 -8.60 -3.56 12.94
C ASN A 143 -9.18 -4.70 13.79
N SER A 144 -8.79 -5.95 13.52
CA SER A 144 -9.14 -7.14 14.32
C SER A 144 -8.00 -8.14 14.39
#